data_AF-A0A1F6TEM0-F1
#
_entry.id   AF-A0A1F6TEM0-F1
#
_cell.length_a   1.000
_cell.length_b   1.000
_cell.length_c   1.000
_cell.angle_alpha   90.00
_cell.angle_beta   90.00
_cell.angle_gamma   90.00
#
_symmetry.space_group_name_H-M   'P 1'
#
loop_
_entity.id
_entity.type
_entity.pdbx_description
1 polymer ?
#
loop_
_entity_poly.entity_id
_entity_poly.type
_entity_poly.pdbx_seq_one_letter_code
_entity_poly.pdbx_strand_id
1 'polypeptide(L)'
;MKLPWYIAALAAAVVWGVHYPLVDNALRKLSLVTVLVLTAVPLVLLAPFFHKTLAADYEVLKDLGWAGSAPILALALTSLAGSVLLFMSIHGKNATLASVIEISYPLFVGLFAYLLFRHMHVNASVILGGLLVFMGVVIIILNNP
;
A
#
# COMPACT_ATOMS: atom_id res chain seq x y z
N MET A 1 13.27 18.79 11.79
CA MET A 1 13.05 19.34 10.43
C MET A 1 11.84 18.63 9.82
N LYS A 2 10.82 19.35 9.36
CA LYS A 2 9.65 18.72 8.72
C LYS A 2 10.03 18.42 7.27
N LEU A 3 10.27 17.16 6.95
CA LEU A 3 10.41 16.70 5.56
C LEU A 3 9.14 17.06 4.79
N PRO A 4 9.20 17.78 3.66
CA PRO A 4 8.02 18.06 2.85
C PRO A 4 7.31 16.77 2.42
N TRP A 5 5.97 16.76 2.48
CA TRP A 5 5.16 15.56 2.24
C TRP A 5 5.40 14.92 0.85
N TYR A 6 5.63 15.75 -0.18
CA TYR A 6 5.87 15.27 -1.55
C TYR A 6 7.26 14.63 -1.70
N ILE A 7 8.25 15.04 -0.89
CA ILE A 7 9.57 14.40 -0.87
C ILE A 7 9.45 13.01 -0.24
N ALA A 8 8.70 12.89 0.86
CA ALA A 8 8.42 11.58 1.46
C ALA A 8 7.68 10.65 0.48
N ALA A 9 6.70 11.18 -0.27
CA ALA A 9 5.97 10.43 -1.28
C ALA A 9 6.89 9.95 -2.42
N LEU A 10 7.79 10.81 -2.92
CA LEU A 10 8.75 10.44 -3.96
C LEU A 10 9.78 9.42 -3.45
N ALA A 11 10.29 9.61 -2.24
CA ALA A 11 11.20 8.66 -1.61
C ALA A 11 10.54 7.29 -1.41
N ALA A 12 9.28 7.26 -0.98
CA ALA A 12 8.50 6.03 -0.90
C ALA A 12 8.36 5.35 -2.26
N ALA A 13 8.07 6.10 -3.34
CA ALA A 13 7.99 5.54 -4.69
C ALA A 13 9.31 4.90 -5.14
N VAL A 14 10.45 5.52 -4.82
CA VAL A 14 11.78 4.94 -5.10
C VAL A 14 12.00 3.64 -4.30
N VAL A 15 11.66 3.63 -3.00
CA VAL A 15 11.80 2.45 -2.15
C VAL A 15 10.92 1.30 -2.66
N TRP A 16 9.67 1.58 -3.03
CA TRP A 16 8.77 0.58 -3.63
C TRP A 16 9.29 0.07 -4.98
N GLY A 17 9.87 0.95 -5.80
CA GLY A 17 10.51 0.59 -7.06
C GLY A 17 11.70 -0.36 -6.91
N VAL A 18 12.42 -0.31 -5.78
CA VAL A 18 13.46 -1.30 -5.42
C VAL A 18 12.84 -2.55 -4.80
N HIS A 19 11.82 -2.38 -3.97
CA HIS A 19 11.18 -3.48 -3.24
C HIS A 19 10.53 -4.51 -4.17
N TYR A 20 9.79 -4.08 -5.21
CA TYR A 20 9.07 -5.01 -6.07
C TYR A 20 9.97 -5.99 -6.85
N PRO A 21 11.08 -5.56 -7.47
CA PRO A 21 12.04 -6.50 -8.06
C PRO A 21 12.64 -7.49 -7.04
N LEU A 22 12.88 -7.06 -5.79
CA LEU A 22 13.35 -7.96 -4.73
C LEU A 22 12.29 -9.00 -4.37
N VAL A 23 11.02 -8.60 -4.29
CA VAL A 23 9.88 -9.49 -4.07
C VAL A 23 9.75 -10.49 -5.22
N ASP A 24 9.82 -10.06 -6.47
CA ASP A 24 9.80 -10.95 -7.66
C ASP A 24 10.90 -12.01 -7.57
N ASN A 25 12.15 -11.59 -7.34
CA ASN A 25 13.27 -12.51 -7.17
C ASN A 25 13.10 -13.46 -5.97
N ALA A 26 12.50 -13.02 -4.86
CA ALA A 26 12.24 -13.87 -3.70
C ALA A 26 11.13 -14.90 -3.99
N LEU A 27 10.04 -14.50 -4.64
CA LEU A 27 8.91 -15.37 -4.99
C LEU A 27 9.28 -16.46 -6.01
N ARG A 28 10.38 -16.28 -6.75
CA ARG A 28 10.96 -17.35 -7.59
C ARG A 28 11.65 -18.46 -6.81
N LYS A 29 11.97 -18.23 -5.53
CA LYS A 29 12.78 -19.13 -4.69
C LYS A 29 12.06 -19.59 -3.43
N LEU A 30 11.08 -18.81 -2.98
CA LEU A 30 10.38 -18.98 -1.71
C LEU A 30 8.87 -18.94 -1.94
N SER A 31 8.12 -19.52 -1.01
CA SER A 31 6.66 -19.44 -1.03
C SER A 31 6.17 -18.02 -0.75
N LEU A 32 4.97 -17.70 -1.24
CA LEU A 32 4.28 -16.43 -0.97
C LEU A 32 4.23 -16.11 0.54
N VAL A 33 3.90 -17.11 1.36
CA VAL A 33 3.79 -16.97 2.82
C VAL A 33 5.14 -16.60 3.42
N THR A 34 6.23 -17.25 3.02
CA THR A 34 7.58 -16.92 3.51
C THR A 34 7.96 -15.49 3.17
N VAL A 35 7.68 -15.04 1.94
CA VAL A 35 7.98 -13.66 1.51
C VAL A 35 7.16 -12.65 2.33
N LEU A 36 5.87 -12.90 2.59
CA LEU A 36 5.03 -12.04 3.44
C LEU A 36 5.54 -11.96 4.89
N VAL A 37 5.99 -13.08 5.46
CA VAL A 37 6.57 -13.07 6.81
C VAL A 37 7.87 -12.25 6.83
N LEU A 38 8.73 -12.40 5.81
CA LEU A 38 9.97 -11.64 5.70
C LEU A 38 9.73 -10.12 5.64
N THR A 39 8.64 -9.67 5.00
CA THR A 39 8.30 -8.23 5.00
C THR A 39 7.76 -7.73 6.34
N ALA A 40 7.18 -8.61 7.16
CA ALA A 40 6.68 -8.27 8.49
C ALA A 40 7.76 -8.28 9.59
N VAL A 41 8.85 -9.05 9.43
CA VAL A 41 9.91 -9.18 10.45
C VAL A 41 10.45 -7.83 10.93
N PRO A 42 10.82 -6.85 10.06
CA PRO A 42 11.31 -5.55 10.53
C PRO A 42 10.30 -4.80 11.40
N LEU A 43 9.00 -4.92 11.10
CA LEU A 43 7.94 -4.27 11.89
C LEU A 43 7.84 -4.84 13.30
N VAL A 44 7.93 -6.17 13.43
CA VAL A 44 7.94 -6.84 14.74
C VAL A 44 9.18 -6.47 15.55
N LEU A 45 10.33 -6.38 14.89
CA LEU A 45 11.59 -5.98 15.54
C LEU A 45 11.58 -4.51 16.01
N LEU A 46 10.77 -3.64 15.39
CA LEU A 46 10.60 -2.26 15.83
C LEU A 46 9.73 -2.14 17.09
N ALA A 47 8.76 -3.04 17.30
CA ALA A 47 7.80 -2.97 18.39
C ALA A 47 8.40 -2.73 19.80
N PRO A 48 9.46 -3.43 20.26
CA PRO A 48 10.04 -3.19 21.59
C PRO A 48 10.60 -1.77 21.77
N PHE A 49 11.12 -1.16 20.70
CA PHE A 49 11.67 0.20 20.74
C PHE A 49 10.57 1.27 20.90
N PHE A 50 9.34 0.94 20.51
CA PHE A 50 8.18 1.84 20.55
C PHE A 50 7.08 1.38 21.52
N HIS A 51 7.39 0.48 22.46
CA HIS A 51 6.39 -0.13 23.35
C HIS A 51 5.53 0.88 24.11
N LYS A 52 6.10 2.02 24.54
CA LYS A 52 5.34 3.07 25.25
C LYS A 52 4.30 3.73 24.36
N THR A 53 4.67 4.03 23.11
CA THR A 53 3.76 4.58 22.11
C THR A 53 2.65 3.59 21.80
N LEU A 54 3.01 2.32 21.56
CA LEU A 54 2.04 1.25 21.29
C LEU A 54 1.06 1.05 22.45
N ALA A 55 1.54 1.13 23.70
CA ALA A 55 0.69 1.03 24.88
C ALA A 55 -0.28 2.22 25.01
N ALA A 56 0.18 3.45 24.70
CA ALA A 56 -0.67 4.62 24.71
C ALA A 56 -1.75 4.55 23.61
N ASP A 57 -1.38 4.17 22.38
CA ASP A 57 -2.31 4.02 21.27
C ASP A 57 -3.32 2.88 21.51
N TYR A 58 -2.93 1.84 22.24
CA TYR A 58 -3.86 0.77 22.65
C TYR A 58 -4.97 1.29 23.58
N GLU A 59 -4.65 2.17 24.53
CA GLU A 59 -5.68 2.77 25.39
C GLU A 59 -6.61 3.70 24.59
N VAL A 60 -6.09 4.43 23.60
CA VAL A 60 -6.93 5.21 22.66
C VAL A 60 -7.91 4.32 21.91
N LEU A 61 -7.47 3.15 21.41
CA LEU A 61 -8.35 2.21 20.72
C LEU A 61 -9.45 1.64 21.63
N LYS A 62 -9.21 1.51 22.93
CA LYS A 62 -10.24 1.08 23.89
C LYS A 62 -11.28 2.19 24.08
N ASP A 63 -10.82 3.43 24.23
CA ASP A 63 -11.69 4.59 24.49
C ASP A 63 -12.60 4.91 23.29
N LEU A 64 -12.14 4.65 22.06
CA LEU A 64 -12.93 4.87 20.84
C LEU A 64 -14.13 3.91 20.68
N GLY A 65 -14.14 2.78 21.40
CA GLY A 65 -15.12 1.71 21.22
C GLY A 65 -15.05 1.06 19.83
N TRP A 66 -15.92 0.07 19.58
CA TRP A 66 -15.86 -0.73 18.34
C TRP A 66 -16.08 0.10 17.06
N ALA A 67 -17.03 1.03 17.07
CA ALA A 67 -17.35 1.83 15.90
C ALA A 67 -16.18 2.73 15.46
N GLY A 68 -15.39 3.27 16.40
CA GLY A 68 -14.21 4.07 16.10
C GLY A 68 -12.97 3.23 15.77
N SER A 69 -12.81 2.10 16.45
CA SER A 69 -11.62 1.24 16.28
C SER A 69 -11.71 0.31 15.07
N ALA A 70 -12.90 -0.08 14.62
CA ALA A 70 -13.05 -1.00 13.49
C ALA A 70 -12.39 -0.50 12.17
N PRO A 71 -12.56 0.76 11.74
CA PRO A 71 -11.87 1.29 10.57
C PRO A 71 -10.34 1.31 10.72
N ILE A 72 -9.85 1.54 11.94
CA ILE A 72 -8.42 1.51 12.24
C ILE A 72 -7.91 0.07 12.15
N LEU A 73 -8.55 -0.88 12.84
CA LEU A 73 -8.16 -2.29 12.82
C LEU A 73 -8.26 -2.92 11.43
N ALA A 74 -9.16 -2.40 10.57
CA ALA A 74 -9.26 -2.81 9.18
C ALA A 74 -7.97 -2.57 8.38
N LEU A 75 -7.09 -1.65 8.81
CA LEU A 75 -5.79 -1.41 8.18
C LEU A 75 -4.94 -2.70 8.11
N ALA A 76 -5.00 -3.55 9.14
CA ALA A 76 -4.19 -4.75 9.20
C ALA A 76 -4.68 -5.78 8.16
N LEU A 77 -6.00 -5.95 8.07
CA LEU A 77 -6.61 -6.88 7.13
C LEU A 77 -6.45 -6.41 5.68
N THR A 78 -6.66 -5.13 5.40
CA THR A 78 -6.52 -4.59 4.04
C THR A 78 -5.06 -4.54 3.60
N SER A 79 -4.11 -4.27 4.51
CA SER A 79 -2.68 -4.33 4.23
C SER A 79 -2.24 -5.76 3.88
N LEU A 80 -2.69 -6.76 4.65
CA LEU A 80 -2.39 -8.17 4.35
C LEU A 80 -3.01 -8.58 3.00
N ALA A 81 -4.30 -8.30 2.79
CA ALA A 81 -4.99 -8.65 1.55
C ALA A 81 -4.34 -7.99 0.32
N GLY A 82 -4.01 -6.69 0.42
CA GLY A 82 -3.31 -5.96 -0.63
C GLY A 82 -1.93 -6.57 -0.94
N SER A 83 -1.16 -6.88 0.10
CA SER A 83 0.17 -7.51 -0.07
C SER A 83 0.07 -8.88 -0.72
N VAL A 84 -0.89 -9.71 -0.31
CA VAL A 84 -1.14 -11.04 -0.90
C VAL A 84 -1.47 -10.90 -2.38
N LEU A 85 -2.45 -10.06 -2.74
CA LEU A 85 -2.89 -9.87 -4.13
C LEU A 85 -1.78 -9.30 -5.01
N LEU A 86 -1.03 -8.32 -4.51
CA LEU A 86 0.09 -7.73 -5.23
C LEU A 86 1.20 -8.75 -5.46
N PHE A 87 1.59 -9.50 -4.43
CA PHE A 87 2.66 -10.49 -4.56
C PHE A 87 2.23 -11.66 -5.45
N MET A 88 0.94 -12.05 -5.43
CA MET A 88 0.39 -12.99 -6.42
C MET A 88 0.48 -12.44 -7.84
N SER A 89 0.17 -11.15 -8.06
CA SER A 89 0.29 -10.50 -9.37
C SER A 89 1.75 -10.47 -9.86
N ILE A 90 2.69 -10.11 -8.96
CA ILE A 90 4.13 -10.12 -9.24
C ILE A 90 4.59 -11.53 -9.62
N HIS A 91 4.20 -12.55 -8.84
CA HIS A 91 4.58 -13.94 -9.10
C HIS A 91 4.00 -14.46 -10.42
N GLY A 92 2.76 -14.07 -10.76
CA GLY A 92 2.09 -14.51 -11.97
C GLY A 92 2.65 -13.91 -13.27
N LYS A 93 3.31 -12.75 -13.21
CA LYS A 93 3.91 -12.10 -14.38
C LYS A 93 5.33 -11.57 -14.08
N ASN A 94 5.44 -10.38 -13.51
CA ASN A 94 6.68 -9.77 -13.05
C ASN A 94 6.38 -8.50 -12.25
N ALA A 95 7.39 -8.00 -11.53
CA ALA A 95 7.31 -6.76 -10.75
C ALA A 95 6.85 -5.54 -11.56
N THR A 96 7.37 -5.37 -12.79
CA THR A 96 7.10 -4.19 -13.60
C THR A 96 5.62 -4.08 -13.97
N LEU A 97 5.05 -5.12 -14.58
CA LEU A 97 3.65 -5.11 -15.00
C LEU A 97 2.68 -5.01 -13.81
N ALA A 98 2.97 -5.74 -12.73
CA ALA A 98 2.17 -5.67 -11.52
C ALA A 98 2.15 -4.25 -10.94
N SER A 99 3.32 -3.60 -10.84
CA SER A 99 3.43 -2.22 -10.30
C SER A 99 2.75 -1.18 -11.18
N VAL A 100 2.77 -1.35 -12.51
CA VAL A 100 2.08 -0.44 -13.44
C VAL A 100 0.57 -0.54 -13.22
N ILE A 101 0.02 -1.76 -13.17
CA ILE A 101 -1.41 -1.97 -12.89
C ILE A 101 -1.78 -1.39 -11.53
N GLU A 102 -0.94 -1.63 -10.52
CA GLU A 102 -1.13 -1.15 -9.15
C GLU A 102 -1.25 0.38 -9.10
N ILE A 103 -0.47 1.14 -9.88
CA ILE A 103 -0.50 2.62 -9.92
C ILE A 103 -1.90 3.20 -10.26
N SER A 104 -2.89 2.38 -10.67
CA SER A 104 -4.30 2.78 -10.74
C SER A 104 -4.99 3.01 -9.37
N TYR A 105 -4.40 2.58 -8.25
CA TYR A 105 -5.00 2.70 -6.90
C TYR A 105 -5.40 4.12 -6.44
N PRO A 106 -4.77 5.24 -6.87
CA PRO A 106 -5.17 6.58 -6.43
C PRO A 106 -6.63 6.93 -6.74
N LEU A 107 -7.20 6.35 -7.81
CA LEU A 107 -8.63 6.47 -8.11
C LEU A 107 -9.49 5.82 -7.01
N PHE A 108 -9.12 4.61 -6.61
CA PHE A 108 -9.79 3.88 -5.54
C PHE A 108 -9.58 4.57 -4.17
N VAL A 109 -8.41 5.18 -3.93
CA VAL A 109 -8.17 5.99 -2.72
C VAL A 109 -9.14 7.16 -2.64
N GLY A 110 -9.31 7.91 -3.73
CA GLY A 110 -10.29 9.01 -3.79
C GLY A 110 -11.72 8.53 -3.54
N LEU A 111 -12.11 7.42 -4.17
CA LEU A 111 -13.43 6.80 -3.99
C LEU A 111 -13.67 6.36 -2.53
N PHE A 112 -12.77 5.58 -1.95
CA PHE A 112 -12.94 5.06 -0.60
C PHE A 112 -12.76 6.12 0.49
N ALA A 113 -11.95 7.15 0.27
CA ALA A 113 -11.90 8.31 1.17
C ALA A 113 -13.26 9.01 1.27
N TYR A 114 -13.98 9.11 0.15
CA TYR A 114 -15.34 9.63 0.14
C TYR A 114 -16.34 8.64 0.77
N LEU A 115 -16.32 7.36 0.38
CA LEU A 115 -17.30 6.38 0.86
C LEU A 115 -17.18 6.10 2.36
N LEU A 116 -15.96 5.99 2.89
CA LEU A 116 -15.69 5.62 4.28
C LEU A 116 -15.72 6.83 5.22
N PHE A 117 -15.15 7.97 4.79
CA PHE A 117 -14.92 9.13 5.66
C PHE A 117 -15.61 10.41 5.19
N ARG A 118 -16.33 10.38 4.07
CA ARG A 118 -16.98 11.57 3.46
C ARG A 118 -16.00 12.69 3.12
N HIS A 119 -14.74 12.35 2.91
CA HIS A 119 -13.70 13.31 2.57
C HIS A 119 -13.56 13.46 1.05
N MET A 120 -13.93 14.63 0.52
CA MET A 120 -13.76 14.96 -0.90
C MET A 120 -12.42 15.65 -1.13
N HIS A 121 -11.40 14.86 -1.50
CA HIS A 121 -10.08 15.35 -1.90
C HIS A 121 -9.85 15.32 -3.42
N VAL A 122 -10.88 14.93 -4.20
CA VAL A 122 -10.81 14.82 -5.66
C VAL A 122 -11.25 16.14 -6.29
N ASN A 123 -10.35 16.74 -7.07
CA ASN A 123 -10.64 17.92 -7.89
C ASN A 123 -10.38 17.59 -9.38
N ALA A 124 -10.69 18.53 -10.28
CA ALA A 124 -10.54 18.32 -11.73
C ALA A 124 -9.12 17.89 -12.14
N SER A 125 -8.08 18.43 -11.49
CA SER A 125 -6.69 18.05 -11.79
C SER A 125 -6.37 16.62 -11.37
N VAL A 126 -6.90 16.16 -10.23
CA VAL A 126 -6.75 14.77 -9.76
C VAL A 126 -7.45 13.80 -10.70
N ILE A 127 -8.64 14.16 -11.21
CA ILE A 127 -9.38 13.34 -12.18
C ILE A 127 -8.59 13.24 -13.49
N LEU A 128 -8.15 14.36 -14.05
CA LEU A 128 -7.38 14.38 -15.29
C LEU A 128 -6.06 13.62 -15.16
N GLY A 129 -5.31 13.84 -14.07
CA GLY A 129 -4.08 13.10 -13.78
C GLY A 129 -4.33 11.60 -13.62
N GLY A 130 -5.38 11.21 -12.90
CA GLY A 130 -5.78 9.81 -12.74
C GLY A 130 -6.15 9.13 -14.05
N LEU A 131 -6.85 9.83 -14.95
CA LEU A 131 -7.16 9.34 -16.29
C LEU A 131 -5.89 9.13 -17.13
N LEU A 132 -4.94 10.08 -17.09
CA LEU A 132 -3.65 9.96 -17.78
C LEU A 132 -2.84 8.76 -17.27
N VAL A 133 -2.82 8.56 -15.95
CA VAL A 133 -2.21 7.38 -15.32
C VAL A 133 -2.86 6.10 -15.85
N PHE A 134 -4.19 6.02 -15.83
CA PHE A 134 -4.92 4.83 -16.28
C PHE A 134 -4.68 4.52 -17.77
N MET A 135 -4.64 5.55 -18.62
CA MET A 135 -4.27 5.38 -20.02
C MET A 135 -2.84 4.85 -20.18
N GLY A 136 -1.88 5.34 -19.39
CA GLY A 136 -0.52 4.81 -19.35
C GLY A 136 -0.49 3.32 -18.98
N VAL A 137 -1.27 2.91 -17.98
CA VAL A 137 -1.43 1.51 -17.57
C VAL A 137 -1.98 0.67 -18.72
N VAL A 138 -3.07 1.10 -19.38
CA VAL A 138 -3.69 0.38 -20.50
C VAL A 138 -2.71 0.18 -21.65
N ILE A 139 -1.97 1.22 -22.04
CA ILE A 139 -0.96 1.14 -23.11
C ILE A 139 0.11 0.10 -22.77
N ILE A 140 0.59 0.06 -21.53
CA ILE A 140 1.63 -0.90 -21.12
C ILE A 140 1.09 -2.33 -21.15
N ILE A 141 -0.12 -2.58 -20.63
CA ILE A 141 -0.73 -3.93 -20.63
C ILE A 141 -0.94 -4.44 -22.06
N LEU A 142 -1.51 -3.63 -22.95
CA LEU A 142 -1.81 -4.04 -24.34
C LEU A 142 -0.55 -4.44 -25.12
N ASN A 143 0.60 -3.89 -24.75
CA ASN A 143 1.89 -4.21 -25.38
C ASN A 143 2.67 -5.32 -24.62
N ASN A 144 2.11 -5.89 -23.54
CA ASN A 144 2.74 -6.93 -22.72
C ASN A 144 1.72 -8.00 -22.25
N PRO A 145 1.15 -8.81 -23.17
CA PRO A 145 0.12 -9.82 -22.85
C PRO A 145 0.59 -10.98 -21.94
#